data_AF-A0A2N1TQD6-F1
#
_entry.id   AF-A0A2N1TQD6-F1
#
_cell.length_a   1.000
_cell.length_b   1.000
_cell.length_c   1.000
_cell.angle_alpha   90.00
_cell.angle_beta   90.00
_cell.angle_gamma   90.00
#
_symmetry.space_group_name_H-M   'P 1'
#
loop_
_entity.id
_entity.type
_entity.pdbx_description
1 polymer ?
#
loop_
_entity_poly.entity_id
_entity_poly.type
_entity_poly.pdbx_seq_one_letter_code
_entity_poly.pdbx_strand_id
1 'polypeptide(L)'
;MAASPLHPGESLVPYEVPRLALKHLADSTVDPCPVCVEKLKKRAFKALDKSFPAGAVVCFDDACPLVKTKDCGRNELVPACSRVREEYRGREEQLLQFPLMLFRFHTRAYNLVGIGDKDYSSDTDGQTIEKLKTGSSFTGKLRIISYEYGDGASFNYSAQRNVVIIHCQLLDIIKIVKK
;
A
#
# COMPACT_ATOMS: atom_id res chain seq x y z
N MET A 1 -10.90 6.55 23.51
CA MET A 1 -11.48 6.33 22.17
C MET A 1 -11.59 4.83 22.00
N ALA A 2 -12.80 4.30 21.90
CA ALA A 2 -13.01 2.86 21.79
C ALA A 2 -12.70 2.43 20.36
N ALA A 3 -11.79 1.47 20.19
CA ALA A 3 -11.53 0.85 18.90
C ALA A 3 -12.84 0.27 18.36
N SER A 4 -13.19 0.61 17.11
CA SER A 4 -14.32 -0.01 16.43
C SER A 4 -14.12 -1.54 16.45
N PRO A 5 -15.10 -2.31 16.95
CA PRO A 5 -14.98 -3.77 16.97
C PRO A 5 -14.83 -4.27 15.55
N LEU A 6 -13.92 -5.23 15.35
CA LEU A 6 -13.73 -5.89 14.08
C LEU A 6 -15.08 -6.53 13.65
N HIS A 7 -15.51 -6.28 12.42
CA HIS A 7 -16.72 -6.90 11.87
C HIS A 7 -16.50 -8.42 11.68
N PRO A 8 -17.57 -9.23 11.73
CA PRO A 8 -17.47 -10.67 11.45
C PRO A 8 -16.88 -10.90 10.05
N GLY A 9 -15.70 -11.54 9.99
CA GLY A 9 -14.98 -11.79 8.74
C GLY A 9 -13.70 -10.96 8.55
N GLU A 10 -13.40 -10.01 9.44
CA GLU A 10 -12.14 -9.28 9.41
C GLU A 10 -10.99 -10.10 10.01
N SER A 11 -9.99 -10.41 9.21
CA SER A 11 -8.73 -10.97 9.68
C SER A 11 -7.74 -9.86 9.95
N LEU A 12 -7.29 -9.75 11.20
CA LEU A 12 -6.19 -8.88 11.58
C LEU A 12 -4.88 -9.60 11.22
N VAL A 13 -4.11 -9.02 10.30
CA VAL A 13 -2.84 -9.60 9.82
C VAL A 13 -1.70 -8.60 10.01
N PRO A 14 -0.50 -9.05 10.41
CA PRO A 14 0.68 -8.21 10.40
C PRO A 14 1.05 -7.83 8.96
N TYR A 15 1.64 -6.65 8.77
CA TYR A 15 2.19 -6.29 7.47
C TYR A 15 3.40 -7.15 7.11
N GLU A 16 3.35 -7.75 5.92
CA GLU A 16 4.49 -8.44 5.31
C GLU A 16 4.75 -7.88 3.91
N VAL A 17 6.03 -7.69 3.59
CA VAL A 17 6.44 -7.22 2.26
C VAL A 17 6.25 -8.37 1.25
N PRO A 18 5.43 -8.21 0.19
CA PRO A 18 5.15 -9.27 -0.78
C PRO A 18 6.30 -9.42 -1.79
N ARG A 19 7.50 -9.77 -1.32
CA ARG A 19 8.77 -9.73 -2.08
C ARG A 19 8.69 -10.41 -3.45
N LEU A 20 8.05 -11.58 -3.53
CA LEU A 20 7.89 -12.30 -4.79
C LEU A 20 7.06 -11.52 -5.82
N ALA A 21 5.99 -10.85 -5.37
CA ALA A 21 5.16 -10.04 -6.25
C ALA A 21 5.92 -8.81 -6.75
N LEU A 22 6.62 -8.12 -5.83
CA LEU A 22 7.45 -6.96 -6.18
C LEU A 22 8.56 -7.35 -7.17
N LYS A 23 9.17 -8.53 -6.98
CA LYS A 23 10.17 -9.07 -7.92
C LYS A 23 9.59 -9.25 -9.31
N HIS A 24 8.41 -9.84 -9.43
CA HIS A 24 7.76 -10.05 -10.72
C HIS A 24 7.42 -8.74 -11.42
N LEU A 25 7.00 -7.69 -10.69
CA LEU A 25 6.80 -6.36 -11.28
C LEU A 25 8.10 -5.75 -11.76
N ALA A 26 9.15 -5.77 -10.93
CA ALA A 26 10.47 -5.25 -11.30
C ALA A 26 11.07 -5.99 -12.49
N ASP A 27 11.01 -7.34 -12.52
CA ASP A 27 11.46 -8.13 -13.67
C ASP A 27 10.66 -7.79 -14.95
N SER A 28 9.38 -7.39 -14.82
CA SER A 28 8.53 -7.06 -15.97
C SER A 28 8.87 -5.72 -16.64
N THR A 29 9.65 -4.84 -16.00
CA THR A 29 10.02 -3.54 -16.59
C THR A 29 11.20 -3.64 -17.54
N VAL A 30 11.96 -4.74 -17.47
CA VAL A 30 13.18 -4.96 -18.26
C VAL A 30 13.09 -6.16 -19.19
N ASP A 31 12.06 -6.99 -19.08
CA ASP A 31 11.86 -8.12 -19.99
C ASP A 31 11.45 -7.59 -21.39
N PRO A 32 12.24 -7.86 -22.45
CA PRO A 32 11.97 -7.32 -23.78
C PRO A 32 10.77 -7.99 -24.47
N CYS A 33 10.28 -9.12 -23.94
CA CYS A 33 9.19 -9.87 -24.55
C CYS A 33 7.83 -9.44 -23.97
N PRO A 34 6.92 -8.85 -24.76
CA PRO A 34 5.61 -8.38 -24.27
C PRO A 34 4.77 -9.49 -23.62
N VAL A 35 4.85 -10.72 -24.14
CA VAL A 35 4.12 -11.87 -23.58
C VAL A 35 4.69 -12.27 -22.22
N CYS A 36 6.01 -12.18 -22.04
CA CYS A 36 6.67 -12.46 -20.75
C CYS A 36 6.33 -11.37 -19.73
N VAL A 37 6.34 -10.10 -20.13
CA VAL A 37 5.91 -8.96 -19.30
C VAL A 37 4.50 -9.19 -18.76
N GLU A 38 3.54 -9.51 -19.63
CA GLU A 38 2.16 -9.74 -19.20
C GLU A 38 2.02 -10.96 -18.27
N LYS A 39 2.78 -12.04 -18.50
CA LYS A 39 2.81 -13.19 -17.60
C LYS A 39 3.37 -12.83 -16.22
N LEU A 40 4.45 -12.04 -16.16
CA LEU A 40 5.05 -11.59 -14.92
C LEU A 40 4.09 -10.68 -14.14
N LYS A 41 3.47 -9.70 -14.80
CA LYS A 41 2.45 -8.84 -14.18
C LYS A 41 1.28 -9.65 -13.62
N LYS A 42 0.71 -10.58 -14.39
CA LYS A 42 -0.38 -11.46 -13.91
C LYS A 42 0.02 -12.27 -12.68
N ARG A 43 1.25 -12.78 -12.62
CA ARG A 43 1.77 -13.49 -11.44
C ARG A 43 1.93 -12.56 -10.24
N ALA A 44 2.45 -11.35 -10.48
CA ALA A 44 2.58 -10.34 -9.43
C ALA A 44 1.22 -9.93 -8.87
N PHE A 45 0.26 -9.60 -9.73
CA PHE A 45 -1.07 -9.15 -9.32
C PHE A 45 -1.80 -10.24 -8.55
N LYS A 46 -1.75 -11.49 -9.01
CA LYS A 46 -2.30 -12.63 -8.27
C LYS A 46 -1.67 -12.82 -6.88
N ALA A 47 -0.37 -12.55 -6.74
CA ALA A 47 0.30 -12.62 -5.45
C ALA A 47 -0.09 -11.43 -4.55
N LEU A 48 -0.21 -10.22 -5.10
CA LEU A 48 -0.70 -9.05 -4.38
C LEU A 48 -2.14 -9.20 -3.90
N ASP A 49 -3.04 -9.74 -4.72
CA ASP A 49 -4.44 -10.01 -4.33
C ASP A 49 -4.53 -10.96 -3.13
N LYS A 50 -3.60 -11.92 -3.03
CA LYS A 50 -3.51 -12.82 -1.89
C LYS A 50 -2.95 -12.14 -0.64
N SER A 51 -1.98 -11.25 -0.79
CA SER A 51 -1.36 -10.52 0.32
C SER A 51 -2.25 -9.39 0.85
N PHE A 52 -3.06 -8.77 -0.01
CA PHE A 52 -3.91 -7.63 0.31
C PHE A 52 -5.34 -7.83 -0.21
N PRO A 53 -6.07 -8.86 0.25
CA PRO A 53 -7.45 -9.05 -0.15
C PRO A 53 -8.32 -7.93 0.42
N ALA A 54 -9.33 -7.52 -0.35
CA ALA A 54 -10.30 -6.53 0.12
C ALA A 54 -10.98 -7.01 1.41
N GLY A 55 -11.15 -6.10 2.37
CA GLY A 55 -11.69 -6.37 3.71
C GLY A 55 -10.64 -6.81 4.75
N ALA A 56 -9.40 -7.15 4.34
CA ALA A 56 -8.35 -7.46 5.31
C ALA A 56 -7.98 -6.24 6.16
N VAL A 57 -7.67 -6.48 7.44
CA VAL A 57 -7.18 -5.44 8.33
C VAL A 57 -5.70 -5.66 8.58
N VAL A 58 -4.87 -4.74 8.10
CA VAL A 58 -3.41 -4.79 8.23
C VAL A 58 -2.99 -3.94 9.42
N CYS A 59 -2.19 -4.53 10.30
CA CYS A 59 -1.64 -3.87 11.49
C CYS A 59 -0.22 -3.38 11.23
N PHE A 60 0.06 -2.12 11.61
CA PHE A 60 1.37 -1.49 11.57
C PHE A 60 1.77 -1.11 12.98
N ASP A 61 2.82 -1.74 13.50
CA ASP A 61 3.30 -1.58 14.87
C ASP A 61 4.61 -0.76 14.91
N ASP A 62 5.27 -0.73 16.07
CA ASP A 62 6.53 0.00 16.25
C ASP A 62 7.69 -0.58 15.41
N ALA A 63 7.62 -1.85 14.96
CA ALA A 63 8.65 -2.44 14.10
C ALA A 63 8.53 -1.96 12.65
N CYS A 64 7.31 -1.70 12.19
CA CYS A 64 7.05 -1.15 10.86
C CYS A 64 5.92 -0.12 10.84
N PRO A 65 6.11 1.08 11.43
CA PRO A 65 5.08 2.11 11.43
C PRO A 65 4.86 2.66 10.02
N LEU A 66 3.71 3.29 9.77
CA LEU A 66 3.46 4.04 8.55
C LEU A 66 4.16 5.39 8.62
N VAL A 67 4.79 5.83 7.53
CA VAL A 67 5.53 7.10 7.45
C VAL A 67 5.15 7.86 6.19
N LYS A 68 5.10 9.19 6.28
CA LYS A 68 4.93 10.07 5.11
C LYS A 68 6.31 10.45 4.56
N THR A 69 6.66 10.00 3.36
CA THR A 69 7.94 10.32 2.72
C THR A 69 7.75 11.32 1.57
N LYS A 70 8.84 11.67 0.89
CA LYS A 70 8.80 12.52 -0.31
C LYS A 70 8.17 11.82 -1.52
N ASP A 71 8.12 10.49 -1.51
CA ASP A 71 7.56 9.67 -2.59
C ASP A 71 6.03 9.52 -2.47
N CYS A 72 5.47 9.92 -1.31
CA CYS A 72 4.05 9.91 -1.01
C CYS A 72 3.32 11.13 -1.59
N GLY A 73 2.19 10.88 -2.23
CA GLY A 73 1.15 11.88 -2.47
C GLY A 73 0.39 12.29 -1.20
N ARG A 74 -0.67 13.10 -1.37
CA ARG A 74 -1.42 13.74 -0.26
C ARG A 74 -1.91 12.76 0.81
N ASN A 75 -2.51 11.65 0.38
CA ASN A 75 -3.09 10.61 1.23
C ASN A 75 -2.35 9.27 1.08
N GLU A 76 -1.09 9.31 0.68
CA GLU A 76 -0.27 8.11 0.55
C GLU A 76 0.68 8.01 1.75
N LEU A 77 0.92 6.78 2.17
CA LEU A 77 1.81 6.42 3.27
C LEU A 77 2.66 5.23 2.82
N VAL A 78 3.87 5.10 3.37
CA VAL A 78 4.72 3.94 3.13
C VAL A 78 5.06 3.27 4.46
N PRO A 79 5.13 1.93 4.53
CA PRO A 79 5.62 1.25 5.73
C PRO A 79 7.11 1.55 5.94
N ALA A 80 7.50 1.93 7.16
CA ALA A 80 8.86 2.38 7.46
C ALA A 80 9.92 1.29 7.22
N CYS A 81 9.57 0.02 7.44
CA CYS A 81 10.44 -1.13 7.18
C CYS A 81 10.68 -1.40 5.69
N SER A 82 9.88 -0.81 4.79
CA SER A 82 10.03 -0.94 3.34
C SER A 82 9.97 0.43 2.64
N ARG A 83 10.44 1.49 3.33
CA ARG A 83 10.41 2.87 2.83
C ARG A 83 11.50 3.21 1.82
N VAL A 84 12.54 2.38 1.75
CA VAL A 84 13.65 2.50 0.81
C VAL A 84 13.45 1.44 -0.26
N ARG A 85 13.64 1.80 -1.54
CA ARG A 85 13.65 0.82 -2.61
C ARG A 85 14.85 -0.09 -2.44
N GLU A 86 14.58 -1.33 -2.07
CA GLU A 86 15.60 -2.36 -2.05
C GLU A 86 15.98 -2.73 -3.49
N GLU A 87 17.28 -2.94 -3.69
CA GLU A 87 17.84 -3.36 -4.97
C GLU A 87 18.11 -4.86 -4.95
N TYR A 88 18.02 -5.50 -6.11
CA TYR A 88 18.40 -6.89 -6.28
C TYR A 88 19.01 -7.12 -7.66
N ARG A 89 19.76 -8.22 -7.78
CA ARG A 89 20.31 -8.65 -9.06
C ARG A 89 19.25 -9.46 -9.81
N GLY A 90 18.82 -8.92 -10.95
CA GLY A 90 17.87 -9.52 -11.87
C GLY A 90 18.52 -10.55 -12.79
N ARG A 91 17.88 -10.82 -13.93
CA ARG A 91 18.52 -11.62 -14.99
C ARG A 91 19.72 -10.87 -15.55
N GLU A 92 20.73 -11.60 -16.00
CA GLU A 92 21.94 -11.04 -16.62
C GLU A 92 22.69 -10.03 -15.73
N GLU A 93 22.63 -10.21 -14.41
CA GLU A 93 23.29 -9.36 -13.40
C GLU A 93 22.83 -7.89 -13.42
N GLN A 94 21.72 -7.58 -14.10
CA GLN A 94 21.15 -6.23 -14.10
C GLN A 94 20.70 -5.84 -12.69
N LEU A 95 21.12 -4.66 -12.22
CA LEU A 95 20.66 -4.11 -10.95
C LEU A 95 19.27 -3.53 -11.12
N LEU A 96 18.29 -4.10 -10.41
CA LEU A 96 16.88 -3.70 -10.46
C LEU A 96 16.41 -3.24 -9.08
N GLN A 97 15.37 -2.41 -9.07
CA GLN A 97 14.75 -1.91 -7.85
C GLN A 97 13.33 -2.43 -7.70
N PHE A 98 13.00 -2.93 -6.50
CA PHE A 98 11.62 -3.26 -6.18
C PHE A 98 10.73 -2.00 -6.21
N PRO A 99 9.48 -2.10 -6.68
CA PRO A 99 8.51 -1.04 -6.52
C PRO A 99 8.25 -0.74 -5.03
N LEU A 100 8.01 0.53 -4.70
CA LEU A 100 7.56 0.89 -3.35
C LEU A 100 6.09 0.48 -3.15
N MET A 101 5.79 0.00 -1.94
CA MET A 101 4.43 -0.28 -1.49
C MET A 101 3.87 0.95 -0.79
N LEU A 102 2.87 1.59 -1.40
CA LEU A 102 2.17 2.73 -0.82
C LEU A 102 0.76 2.32 -0.41
N PHE A 103 0.31 2.85 0.72
CA PHE A 103 -1.06 2.73 1.19
C PHE A 103 -1.75 4.06 1.01
N ARG A 104 -2.77 4.09 0.15
CA ARG A 104 -3.55 5.29 -0.14
C ARG A 104 -4.90 5.21 0.54
N PHE A 105 -5.12 6.11 1.48
CA PHE A 105 -6.42 6.30 2.09
C PHE A 105 -7.25 7.36 1.38
N HIS A 106 -8.56 7.30 1.58
CA HIS A 106 -9.51 8.20 0.93
C HIS A 106 -10.36 8.90 1.97
N THR A 107 -10.71 10.15 1.71
CA THR A 107 -11.64 10.94 2.53
C THR A 107 -12.71 11.51 1.62
N ARG A 108 -13.78 12.07 2.19
CA ARG A 108 -14.82 12.70 1.36
C ARG A 108 -14.24 13.84 0.51
N ALA A 109 -13.31 14.61 1.05
CA ALA A 109 -12.62 15.69 0.34
C ALA A 109 -11.62 15.21 -0.73
N TYR A 110 -11.01 14.04 -0.53
CA TYR A 110 -9.99 13.47 -1.41
C TYR A 110 -10.29 12.00 -1.67
N ASN A 111 -11.22 11.77 -2.58
CA ASN A 111 -11.66 10.45 -3.01
C ASN A 111 -11.12 10.10 -4.41
N LEU A 112 -11.43 8.87 -4.81
CA LEU A 112 -11.19 8.35 -6.15
C LEU A 112 -12.51 7.76 -6.66
N VAL A 113 -12.82 7.99 -7.94
CA VAL A 113 -14.03 7.43 -8.57
C VAL A 113 -14.05 5.91 -8.37
N GLY A 114 -15.17 5.36 -7.90
CA GLY A 114 -15.29 3.93 -7.59
C GLY A 114 -15.03 3.56 -6.13
N ILE A 115 -14.55 4.49 -5.29
CA ILE A 115 -14.51 4.32 -3.84
C ILE A 115 -15.77 4.93 -3.23
N GLY A 116 -16.54 4.14 -2.48
CA GLY A 116 -17.78 4.57 -1.86
C GLY A 116 -17.58 5.23 -0.50
N ASP A 117 -18.59 5.99 -0.05
CA ASP A 117 -18.56 6.72 1.22
C ASP A 117 -18.28 5.83 2.44
N LYS A 118 -18.69 4.56 2.40
CA LYS A 118 -18.43 3.57 3.47
C LYS A 118 -16.94 3.24 3.66
N ASP A 119 -16.15 3.43 2.61
CA ASP A 119 -14.73 3.08 2.55
C ASP A 119 -13.82 4.30 2.81
N TYR A 120 -14.41 5.47 3.08
CA TYR A 120 -13.66 6.65 3.47
C TYR A 120 -13.15 6.54 4.90
N SER A 121 -11.90 6.95 5.11
CA SER A 121 -11.37 7.26 6.43
C SER A 121 -12.17 8.38 7.07
N SER A 122 -12.17 8.43 8.40
CA SER A 122 -12.76 9.57 9.11
C SER A 122 -12.07 10.88 8.69
N ASP A 123 -12.84 11.96 8.59
CA ASP A 123 -12.27 13.27 8.23
C ASP A 123 -11.26 13.75 9.29
N THR A 124 -11.47 13.38 10.56
CA THR A 124 -10.55 13.68 11.67
C THR A 124 -9.20 12.99 11.51
N ASP A 125 -9.19 11.70 11.12
CA ASP A 125 -7.94 10.97 10.88
C ASP A 125 -7.25 11.48 9.62
N GLY A 126 -8.02 11.73 8.56
CA GLY A 126 -7.51 12.32 7.32
C GLY A 126 -6.81 13.65 7.56
N GLN A 127 -7.44 14.57 8.30
CA GLN A 127 -6.83 15.85 8.67
C GLN A 127 -5.60 15.69 9.56
N THR A 128 -5.61 14.69 10.46
CA THR A 128 -4.47 14.40 11.34
C THR A 128 -3.26 13.98 10.52
N ILE A 129 -3.44 13.05 9.58
CA ILE A 129 -2.36 12.57 8.69
C ILE A 129 -1.93 13.65 7.70
N GLU A 130 -2.85 14.49 7.23
CA GLU A 130 -2.53 15.60 6.32
C GLU A 130 -1.57 16.61 6.97
N LYS A 131 -1.76 16.90 8.26
CA LYS A 131 -0.92 17.82 9.04
C LYS A 131 0.45 17.25 9.41
N LEU A 132 0.72 15.97 9.15
CA LEU A 132 2.02 15.36 9.44
C LEU A 132 3.08 15.86 8.46
N LYS A 133 4.21 16.30 9.02
CA LYS A 133 5.40 16.64 8.24
C LYS A 133 6.02 15.36 7.64
N THR A 134 6.66 15.49 6.48
CA THR A 134 7.49 14.42 5.91
C THR A 134 8.50 13.90 6.95
N GLY A 135 8.54 12.57 7.10
CA GLY A 135 9.35 11.87 8.09
C GLY A 135 8.64 11.57 9.41
N SER A 136 7.45 12.15 9.65
CA SER A 136 6.61 11.72 10.78
C SER A 136 6.05 10.33 10.52
N SER A 137 5.97 9.52 11.57
CA SER A 137 5.43 8.16 11.50
C SER A 137 4.28 7.95 12.48
N PHE A 138 3.48 6.91 12.23
CA PHE A 138 2.46 6.47 13.17
C PHE A 138 2.22 4.96 13.09
N THR A 139 1.78 4.38 14.20
CA THR A 139 1.29 3.00 14.28
C THR A 139 -0.23 2.98 14.23
N GLY A 140 -0.82 1.94 13.68
CA GLY A 140 -2.26 1.89 13.46
C GLY A 140 -2.73 0.70 12.65
N LYS A 141 -4.00 0.76 12.28
CA LYS A 141 -4.67 -0.28 11.49
C LYS A 141 -5.27 0.31 10.24
N LEU A 142 -5.07 -0.39 9.13
CA LEU A 142 -5.67 -0.06 7.84
C LEU A 142 -6.61 -1.19 7.42
N ARG A 143 -7.79 -0.87 6.92
CA ARG A 143 -8.62 -1.84 6.20
C ARG A 143 -8.31 -1.72 4.71
N ILE A 144 -7.99 -2.82 4.06
CA ILE A 144 -7.82 -2.86 2.61
C ILE A 144 -9.21 -2.79 1.97
N ILE A 145 -9.40 -1.91 1.00
CA ILE A 145 -10.70 -1.71 0.35
C ILE A 145 -10.65 -2.18 -1.09
N SER A 146 -11.80 -2.62 -1.60
CA SER A 146 -11.93 -3.03 -2.99
C SER A 146 -11.82 -1.83 -3.93
N TYR A 147 -11.22 -2.03 -5.10
CA TYR A 147 -11.19 -1.03 -6.16
C TYR A 147 -11.29 -1.71 -7.52
N GLU A 148 -12.47 -1.61 -8.15
CA GLU A 148 -12.80 -2.33 -9.37
C GLU A 148 -12.07 -1.82 -10.62
N TYR A 149 -11.57 -0.58 -10.58
CA TYR A 149 -10.79 0.03 -11.67
C TYR A 149 -9.28 -0.16 -11.46
N GLY A 150 -8.90 -1.06 -10.55
CA GLY A 150 -7.52 -1.40 -10.21
C GLY A 150 -6.83 -2.35 -11.20
N ASP A 151 -5.52 -2.54 -11.01
CA ASP A 151 -4.76 -3.63 -11.65
C ASP A 151 -5.02 -4.99 -10.96
N GLY A 152 -5.57 -4.94 -9.75
CA GLY A 152 -6.09 -6.07 -8.99
C GLY A 152 -7.26 -5.64 -8.12
N ALA A 153 -7.67 -6.47 -7.17
CA ALA A 153 -8.91 -6.26 -6.40
C ALA A 153 -8.87 -5.05 -5.46
N SER A 154 -7.68 -4.56 -5.08
CA SER A 154 -7.50 -3.51 -4.08
C SER A 154 -6.37 -2.52 -4.39
N PHE A 155 -5.77 -2.57 -5.58
CA PHE A 155 -4.55 -1.82 -5.86
C PHE A 155 -4.37 -1.40 -7.32
N ASN A 156 -3.50 -0.41 -7.51
CA ASN A 156 -2.92 -0.05 -8.80
C ASN A 156 -1.41 -0.22 -8.81
N TYR A 157 -0.85 -0.47 -9.99
CA TYR A 157 0.58 -0.43 -10.24
C TYR A 157 0.93 0.69 -11.22
N SER A 158 1.81 1.60 -10.82
CA SER A 158 2.35 2.64 -11.69
C SER A 158 3.78 2.28 -12.07
N ALA A 159 3.98 1.84 -13.31
CA ALA A 159 5.32 1.57 -13.86
C ALA A 159 6.17 2.85 -13.90
N GLN A 160 5.56 4.00 -14.22
CA GLN A 160 6.25 5.30 -14.28
C GLN A 160 6.83 5.73 -12.93
N ARG A 161 6.06 5.58 -11.85
CA ARG A 161 6.53 5.89 -10.48
C ARG A 161 7.28 4.71 -9.84
N ASN A 162 7.26 3.53 -10.46
CA ASN A 162 7.66 2.25 -9.86
C ASN A 162 7.10 2.07 -8.44
N VAL A 163 5.76 2.11 -8.33
CA VAL A 163 5.02 1.94 -7.07
C VAL A 163 3.79 1.07 -7.25
N VAL A 164 3.47 0.30 -6.21
CA VAL A 164 2.17 -0.36 -6.02
C VAL A 164 1.40 0.45 -4.98
N ILE A 165 0.18 0.87 -5.31
CA ILE A 165 -0.68 1.67 -4.45
C ILE A 165 -1.83 0.78 -4.00
N ILE A 166 -1.80 0.37 -2.74
CA ILE A 166 -2.89 -0.36 -2.09
C ILE A 166 -3.92 0.65 -1.60
N HIS A 167 -5.18 0.45 -1.95
CA HIS A 167 -6.28 1.28 -1.46
C HIS A 167 -6.74 0.80 -0.09
N CYS A 168 -6.90 1.76 0.82
CA CYS A 168 -7.27 1.44 2.19
C CYS A 168 -8.15 2.50 2.85
N GLN A 169 -8.71 2.14 4.01
CA GLN A 169 -9.36 3.00 4.97
C GLN A 169 -8.52 3.04 6.25
N LEU A 170 -8.33 4.23 6.83
CA LEU A 170 -7.74 4.38 8.17
C LEU A 170 -8.79 3.93 9.19
N LEU A 171 -8.48 2.91 9.98
CA LEU A 171 -9.36 2.44 11.05
C LEU A 171 -8.96 3.01 12.41
N ASP A 172 -7.66 3.11 12.66
CA ASP A 172 -7.13 3.53 13.95
C ASP A 172 -5.74 4.15 13.82
N ILE A 173 -5.48 5.17 14.61
CA ILE A 173 -4.19 5.83 14.78
C ILE A 173 -3.81 5.71 16.25
N ILE A 174 -2.92 4.76 16.55
CA ILE A 174 -2.61 4.38 17.92
C ILE A 174 -1.57 5.34 18.51
N LYS A 175 -0.50 5.62 17.77
CA LYS A 175 0.62 6.45 18.24
C LYS A 175 1.23 7.20 17.08
N ILE A 176 1.49 8.49 17.26
CA ILE A 176 2.16 9.35 16.28
C ILE A 176 3.52 9.77 16.84
N VAL A 177 4.57 9.61 16.04
CA VAL A 177 5.91 10.14 16.29
C VAL A 177 6.15 11.27 15.30
N LYS A 178 6.16 12.52 15.80
CA LYS A 178 6.37 13.72 14.99
C LYS A 178 7.88 13.97 14.82
N LYS A 179 8.27 14.38 13.62
CA LYS A 179 9.63 14.85 13.31
C LYS A 179 9.79 16.34 13.60
#